data_AF-A0A401Q493-F1
#
_entry.id   AF-A0A401Q493-F1
#
_cell.length_a   1.000
_cell.length_b   1.000
_cell.length_c   1.000
_cell.angle_alpha   90.00
_cell.angle_beta   90.00
_cell.angle_gamma   90.00
#
_symmetry.space_group_name_H-M   'P 1'
#
loop_
_entity.id
_entity.type
_entity.pdbx_description
1 polymer ?
#
loop_
_entity_poly.entity_id
_entity_poly.type
_entity_poly.pdbx_seq_one_letter_code
_entity_poly.pdbx_strand_id
1 'polypeptide(L)'
;MANQEETWEKLDSEFDHYLVDMKPYVLKLVHKSERQRCALWIKKLCDPSGAGAGIMGRKNRNMYAKLLLHMLRRGVLEGPFTHRPETGSLKTLPSYMVQNVQQKNSYIEREEVQ
;
A
#
# COMPACT_ATOMS: atom_id res chain seq x y z
N MET A 1 15.21 -11.66 -20.63
CA MET A 1 14.15 -10.62 -20.65
C MET A 1 12.83 -11.17 -20.09
N ALA A 2 12.38 -12.36 -20.48
CA ALA A 2 11.14 -12.99 -19.96
C ALA A 2 10.98 -13.00 -18.42
N ASN A 3 12.04 -13.30 -17.66
CA ASN A 3 11.97 -13.36 -16.19
C ASN A 3 11.70 -11.99 -15.52
N GLN A 4 12.11 -10.88 -16.15
CA GLN A 4 11.85 -9.54 -15.61
C GLN A 4 10.41 -9.10 -15.86
N GLU A 5 9.87 -9.41 -17.03
CA GLU A 5 8.48 -9.14 -17.40
C GLU A 5 7.51 -9.93 -16.52
N GLU A 6 7.76 -11.23 -16.32
CA GLU A 6 6.98 -12.06 -15.39
C GLU A 6 7.05 -11.50 -13.95
N THR A 7 8.21 -10.99 -13.52
CA THR A 7 8.34 -10.33 -12.22
C THR A 7 7.51 -9.04 -12.14
N TRP A 8 7.44 -8.27 -13.22
CA TRP A 8 6.63 -7.04 -13.27
C TRP A 8 5.15 -7.37 -13.20
N GLU A 9 4.68 -8.32 -14.01
CA GLU A 9 3.29 -8.77 -14.02
C GLU A 9 2.83 -9.28 -12.67
N LYS A 10 3.68 -10.05 -11.96
CA LYS A 10 3.39 -10.51 -10.59
C LYS A 10 3.24 -9.34 -9.62
N LEU A 11 4.14 -8.36 -9.68
CA LEU A 11 4.09 -7.18 -8.81
C LEU A 11 2.93 -6.25 -9.16
N ASP A 12 2.58 -6.13 -10.44
CA ASP A 12 1.46 -5.32 -10.89
C ASP A 12 0.12 -5.98 -10.50
N SER A 13 -0.01 -7.30 -10.68
CA SER A 13 -1.16 -8.08 -10.19
C SER A 13 -1.33 -7.98 -8.66
N GLU A 14 -0.23 -8.09 -7.90
CA GLU A 14 -0.27 -7.94 -6.43
C GLU A 14 -0.77 -6.54 -6.03
N PHE A 15 -0.36 -5.50 -6.75
CA PHE A 15 -0.82 -4.14 -6.50
C PHE A 15 -2.32 -3.96 -6.79
N ASP A 16 -2.80 -4.53 -7.89
CA ASP A 16 -4.22 -4.47 -8.27
C ASP A 16 -5.10 -5.14 -7.20
N HIS A 17 -4.66 -6.26 -6.63
CA HIS A 17 -5.34 -6.88 -5.49
C HIS A 17 -5.45 -5.92 -4.30
N TYR A 18 -4.36 -5.25 -3.91
CA TYR A 18 -4.41 -4.28 -2.82
C TYR A 18 -5.38 -3.12 -3.11
N LEU A 19 -5.46 -2.61 -4.35
CA LEU A 19 -6.39 -1.53 -4.71
C LEU A 19 -7.85 -1.95 -4.57
N VAL A 20 -8.19 -3.17 -5.04
CA VAL A 20 -9.53 -3.73 -4.90
C VAL A 20 -9.90 -3.85 -3.42
N ASP A 21 -9.00 -4.41 -2.60
CA ASP A 21 -9.22 -4.63 -1.17
C ASP A 21 -9.36 -3.32 -0.39
N MET A 22 -8.66 -2.25 -0.78
CA MET A 22 -8.77 -0.95 -0.10
C MET A 22 -10.11 -0.27 -0.28
N LYS A 23 -10.78 -0.47 -1.43
CA LYS A 23 -11.98 0.26 -1.85
C LYS A 23 -13.06 0.34 -0.76
N PRO A 24 -13.53 -0.77 -0.14
CA PRO A 24 -14.56 -0.69 0.90
C PRO A 24 -14.13 0.12 2.13
N TYR A 25 -12.84 0.13 2.48
CA TYR A 25 -12.35 0.87 3.64
C TYR A 25 -12.20 2.37 3.35
N VAL A 26 -11.68 2.74 2.18
CA VAL A 26 -11.55 4.15 1.77
C VAL A 26 -12.91 4.82 1.69
N LEU A 27 -13.93 4.11 1.15
CA LEU A 27 -15.29 4.63 1.05
C LEU A 27 -15.98 4.79 2.41
N LYS A 28 -15.58 4.02 3.43
CA LYS A 28 -16.11 4.07 4.80
C LYS A 28 -15.45 5.12 5.69
N LEU A 29 -14.31 5.69 5.30
CA LEU A 29 -13.64 6.74 6.08
C LEU A 29 -14.60 7.92 6.30
N VAL A 30 -14.88 8.27 7.56
CA VAL A 30 -15.85 9.32 7.91
C VAL A 30 -15.26 10.71 7.65
N HIS A 31 -13.99 10.91 7.97
CA HIS A 31 -13.33 12.20 7.87
C HIS A 31 -12.93 12.54 6.43
N LYS A 32 -13.43 13.68 5.92
CA LYS A 32 -13.16 14.15 4.56
C LYS A 32 -11.66 14.35 4.29
N SER A 33 -10.91 14.86 5.27
CA SER A 33 -9.47 15.08 5.17
C SER A 33 -8.69 13.77 5.01
N GLU A 34 -9.08 12.71 5.73
CA GLU A 34 -8.49 11.38 5.60
C GLU A 34 -8.79 10.77 4.24
N ARG A 35 -10.04 10.83 3.78
CA ARG A 35 -10.41 10.40 2.42
C ARG A 35 -9.56 11.09 1.36
N GLN A 36 -9.37 12.41 1.48
CA GLN A 36 -8.55 13.17 0.54
C GLN A 36 -7.08 12.74 0.57
N ARG A 37 -6.50 12.51 1.76
CA ARG A 37 -5.12 12.01 1.87
C ARG A 37 -4.97 10.61 1.27
N CYS A 38 -5.88 9.70 1.56
CA CYS A 38 -5.90 8.37 0.95
C CYS A 38 -5.97 8.44 -0.57
N ALA A 39 -6.85 9.27 -1.13
CA ALA A 39 -6.95 9.46 -2.57
C ALA A 39 -5.65 9.98 -3.20
N LEU A 40 -4.95 10.91 -2.54
CA LEU A 40 -3.65 11.41 -2.99
C LEU A 40 -2.57 10.33 -2.97
N TRP A 41 -2.53 9.52 -1.92
CA TRP A 41 -1.60 8.41 -1.82
C TRP A 41 -1.88 7.33 -2.87
N ILE A 42 -3.14 6.90 -3.03
CA ILE A 42 -3.53 5.95 -4.08
C ILE A 42 -3.14 6.48 -5.46
N LYS A 43 -3.42 7.76 -5.75
CA LYS A 43 -2.98 8.39 -7.01
C LYS A 43 -1.46 8.30 -7.21
N LYS A 44 -0.65 8.56 -6.18
CA LYS A 44 0.81 8.42 -6.27
C LYS A 44 1.23 6.97 -6.51
N LEU A 45 0.60 6.01 -5.83
CA LEU A 45 0.93 4.59 -6.01
C LEU A 45 0.59 4.09 -7.42
N CYS A 46 -0.46 4.63 -8.04
CA CYS A 46 -0.81 4.34 -9.44
C CYS A 46 0.07 5.04 -10.48
N ASP A 47 0.98 5.96 -10.08
CA ASP A 47 1.83 6.69 -11.04
C ASP A 47 3.00 5.80 -11.53
N PRO A 48 3.04 5.44 -12.82
CA PRO A 48 4.08 4.57 -13.38
C PRO A 48 5.47 5.22 -13.36
N SER A 49 5.56 6.55 -13.35
CA SER A 49 6.82 7.29 -13.50
C SER A 49 7.66 7.35 -12.21
N GLY A 50 7.02 7.11 -11.06
CA GLY A 50 7.67 7.18 -9.75
C GLY A 50 7.51 5.90 -8.92
N ALA A 51 6.27 5.43 -8.77
CA ALA A 51 5.96 4.24 -7.97
C ALA A 51 6.05 2.94 -8.79
N GLY A 52 5.80 2.99 -10.11
CA GLY A 52 5.85 1.82 -10.99
C GLY A 52 7.19 1.58 -11.70
N ALA A 53 8.19 2.44 -11.51
CA ALA A 53 9.44 2.38 -12.28
C ALA A 53 10.36 1.22 -11.83
N GLY A 54 10.60 0.26 -12.74
CA GLY A 54 11.48 -0.89 -12.50
C GLY A 54 10.99 -1.84 -11.40
N ILE A 55 11.81 -2.84 -11.05
CA ILE A 55 11.45 -3.85 -10.04
C ILE A 55 11.38 -3.23 -8.64
N MET A 56 12.35 -2.38 -8.31
CA MET A 56 12.45 -1.76 -6.98
C MET A 56 11.31 -0.77 -6.72
N GLY A 57 10.92 0.03 -7.72
CA GLY A 57 9.77 0.92 -7.63
C GLY A 57 8.50 0.13 -7.34
N ARG A 58 8.20 -0.89 -8.15
CA ARG A 58 7.03 -1.77 -7.95
C ARG A 58 7.01 -2.43 -6.58
N LYS A 59 8.15 -2.97 -6.11
CA LYS A 59 8.25 -3.53 -4.74
C LYS A 59 7.93 -2.48 -3.68
N ASN A 60 8.48 -1.27 -3.80
CA ASN A 60 8.19 -0.18 -2.87
C ASN A 60 6.70 0.20 -2.92
N ARG A 61 6.12 0.35 -4.12
CA ARG A 61 4.67 0.61 -4.30
C ARG A 61 3.83 -0.42 -3.57
N ASN A 62 4.13 -1.70 -3.75
CA ASN A 62 3.38 -2.79 -3.13
C ASN A 62 3.51 -2.78 -1.61
N MET A 63 4.69 -2.45 -1.07
CA MET A 63 4.87 -2.30 0.38
C MET A 63 4.04 -1.14 0.95
N TYR A 64 4.01 0.01 0.28
CA TYR A 64 3.14 1.12 0.68
C TYR A 64 1.66 0.74 0.59
N ALA A 65 1.25 0.05 -0.48
CA ALA A 65 -0.12 -0.39 -0.65
C ALA A 65 -0.53 -1.35 0.48
N LYS A 66 0.29 -2.35 0.77
CA LYS A 66 0.05 -3.29 1.88
C LYS A 66 -0.07 -2.59 3.23
N LEU A 67 0.83 -1.64 3.52
CA LEU A 67 0.79 -0.85 4.76
C LEU A 67 -0.49 0.00 4.85
N LEU A 68 -0.86 0.68 3.76
CA LEU A 68 -2.06 1.50 3.69
C LEU A 68 -3.32 0.66 3.92
N LEU A 69 -3.42 -0.51 3.25
CA LEU A 69 -4.54 -1.42 3.42
C LEU A 69 -4.64 -1.90 4.88
N HIS A 70 -3.52 -2.26 5.50
CA HIS A 70 -3.49 -2.66 6.91
C HIS A 70 -4.02 -1.56 7.84
N MET A 71 -3.58 -0.32 7.63
CA MET A 71 -4.02 0.84 8.41
C MET A 71 -5.51 1.15 8.19
N LEU A 72 -5.98 1.05 6.95
CA LEU A 72 -7.38 1.21 6.58
C LEU A 72 -8.28 0.14 7.24
N ARG A 73 -7.84 -1.13 7.27
CA ARG A 73 -8.55 -2.22 7.96
C ARG A 73 -8.70 -1.95 9.46
N ARG A 74 -7.72 -1.30 10.08
CA ARG A 74 -7.73 -0.91 11.50
C ARG A 74 -8.45 0.41 11.78
N GLY A 75 -8.79 1.17 10.75
CA GLY A 75 -9.40 2.50 10.89
C GLY A 75 -8.46 3.59 11.42
N VAL A 76 -7.13 3.38 11.37
CA VAL A 76 -6.15 4.35 11.88
C VAL A 76 -5.04 4.53 10.87
N LEU A 77 -4.89 5.75 10.34
CA LEU A 77 -3.79 6.14 9.44
C LEU A 77 -2.65 6.77 10.24
N GLU A 78 -1.44 6.24 10.07
CA GLU A 78 -0.24 6.69 10.78
C GLU A 78 0.93 6.90 9.81
N GLY A 79 2.03 7.45 10.32
CA GLY A 79 3.27 7.62 9.57
C GLY A 79 3.06 8.42 8.28
N PRO A 80 3.47 7.91 7.10
CA PRO A 80 3.43 8.67 5.85
C PRO A 80 2.00 9.10 5.45
N PHE A 81 0.97 8.35 5.84
CA PHE A 81 -0.42 8.59 5.41
C PHE A 81 -1.13 9.69 6.19
N THR A 82 -0.49 10.23 7.24
CA THR A 82 -0.97 11.43 7.96
C THR A 82 -0.72 12.73 7.19
N HIS A 83 0.18 12.67 6.20
CA HIS A 83 0.58 13.81 5.37
C HIS A 83 0.26 13.54 3.89
N ARG A 84 0.36 14.58 3.06
CA ARG A 84 0.32 14.42 1.61
C ARG A 84 1.58 13.69 1.15
N PRO A 85 1.50 12.85 0.11
CA PRO A 85 2.70 12.25 -0.46
C PRO A 85 3.66 13.33 -0.99
N GLU A 86 4.96 13.14 -0.75
CA GLU A 86 6.00 13.99 -1.32
C GLU A 86 6.03 13.90 -2.85
N THR A 87 6.53 14.94 -3.51
CA THR A 87 6.80 14.94 -4.96
C THR A 87 7.97 14.02 -5.30
N GLY A 88 7.99 13.45 -6.52
CA GLY A 88 9.06 12.57 -6.98
C GLY A 88 8.80 11.09 -6.67
N SER A 89 9.86 10.28 -6.67
CA SER A 89 9.79 8.82 -6.48
C SER A 89 9.35 8.43 -5.07
N LEU A 90 8.94 7.17 -4.89
CA LEU A 90 8.68 6.61 -3.56
C LEU A 90 10.00 6.35 -2.84
N LYS A 91 10.14 6.90 -1.63
CA LYS A 91 11.22 6.52 -0.72
C LYS A 91 11.02 5.09 -0.26
N THR A 92 12.08 4.36 0.03
CA THR A 92 11.96 3.03 0.65
C THR A 92 11.44 3.17 2.08
N LEU A 93 10.45 2.37 2.45
CA LEU A 93 9.92 2.36 3.82
C LEU A 93 10.99 1.82 4.79
N PRO A 94 11.15 2.43 5.98
CA PRO A 94 11.95 1.85 7.03
C PRO A 94 11.47 0.45 7.41
N SER A 95 12.39 -0.47 7.68
CA SER A 95 12.11 -1.89 7.95
C SER A 95 11.10 -2.10 9.08
N TYR A 96 11.18 -1.30 10.16
CA TYR A 96 10.26 -1.39 11.30
C TYR A 96 8.79 -1.12 10.93
N MET A 97 8.52 -0.30 9.90
CA MET A 97 7.14 -0.04 9.45
C MET A 97 6.55 -1.24 8.73
N VAL A 98 7.38 -2.03 8.05
CA VAL A 98 6.96 -3.21 7.29
C VAL A 98 6.83 -4.45 8.19
N GLN A 99 7.72 -4.59 9.17
CA GLN A 99 7.71 -5.71 10.14
C GLN A 99 6.42 -5.74 10.98
N ASN A 100 5.92 -4.59 11.41
CA ASN A 100 4.69 -4.49 12.20
C ASN A 100 3.43 -4.94 11.43
N VAL A 101 3.42 -4.78 10.10
CA VAL A 101 2.31 -5.23 9.23
C VAL A 101 2.31 -6.75 9.09
N GLN A 102 3.49 -7.35 8.91
CA GLN A 102 3.60 -8.81 8.75
C GLN A 102 3.29 -9.56 10.05
N GLN A 103 3.78 -9.05 11.19
CA GLN A 103 3.56 -9.70 12.47
C GLN A 103 2.08 -9.69 12.87
N LYS A 104 1.36 -8.57 12.70
CA LYS A 104 -0.07 -8.49 13.04
C LYS A 104 -1.01 -9.29 12.12
N ASN A 105 -0.73 -9.36 10.82
CA ASN A 105 -1.52 -10.22 9.92
C ASN A 105 -1.46 -11.70 10.36
N SER A 106 -0.31 -12.17 10.84
CA SER A 106 -0.14 -13.55 11.33
C SER A 106 -0.88 -13.88 12.63
N TYR A 107 -1.34 -12.87 13.38
CA TYR A 107 -2.19 -13.06 14.57
C TYR A 107 -3.67 -13.00 14.22
N ILE A 108 -4.07 -12.09 13.32
CA ILE A 108 -5.48 -11.96 12.89
C ILE A 108 -5.94 -13.19 12.10
N GLU A 109 -5.09 -13.74 11.21
CA GLU A 109 -5.42 -14.98 10.48
C GLU A 109 -5.52 -16.22 11.40
N ARG A 110 -5.02 -16.15 12.64
CA ARG A 110 -5.18 -17.24 13.62
C ARG A 110 -6.47 -17.14 14.42
N GLU A 111 -7.05 -15.94 14.56
CA GLU A 111 -8.31 -15.72 15.29
C GLU A 111 -9.55 -15.94 14.42
N GLU A 112 -9.47 -15.83 13.09
CA GLU A 112 -10.59 -16.14 12.18
C GLU A 112 -10.76 -17.66 11.90
N VAL A 113 -9.90 -18.51 12.46
CA VAL A 113 -9.94 -19.99 12.32
C VAL A 113 -10.36 -20.68 13.63
N GLN A 114 -10.96 -19.95 14.57
CA GLN A 114 -11.60 -20.49 15.78
C GLN A 114 -13.10 -20.17 15.78
#